data_AF-D2YDK6-F1
#
_entry.id   AF-D2YDK6-F1
#
_cell.length_a   1.000
_cell.length_b   1.000
_cell.length_c   1.000
_cell.angle_alpha   90.00
_cell.angle_beta   90.00
_cell.angle_gamma   90.00
#
_symmetry.space_group_name_H-M   'P 1'
#
loop_
_entity.id
_entity.type
_entity.pdbx_description
1 polymer ?
#
loop_
_entity_poly.entity_id
_entity_poly.type
_entity_poly.pdbx_seq_one_letter_code
_entity_poly.pdbx_strand_id
1 'polypeptide(L)'
;MQLSLKIGRQICQQRPVSVALFSLLALSTSLASWLKSSGFHADYVYQLEAAVGGDTHLHGLLALFLTLALYRVLSATSRNYKVVLITGALVAFCCLIDEGMQAFSPLRTFSVLDILASLMGVTIASLINTLLAGLRQRKQRSSE
;
A
#
# COMPACT_ATOMS: atom_id res chain seq x y z
N MET A 1 17.68 -19.32 3.10
CA MET A 1 16.65 -19.62 2.09
C MET A 1 15.45 -20.41 2.63
N GLN A 2 15.65 -21.50 3.40
CA GLN A 2 14.53 -22.29 3.94
C GLN A 2 13.63 -21.54 4.96
N LEU A 3 14.19 -20.62 5.75
CA LEU A 3 13.43 -19.88 6.76
C LEU A 3 12.42 -18.91 6.12
N SER A 4 12.82 -18.15 5.10
CA SER A 4 11.97 -17.18 4.40
C SER A 4 10.78 -17.83 3.68
N LEU A 5 11.00 -19.01 3.08
CA LEU A 5 9.94 -19.83 2.47
C LEU A 5 8.94 -20.33 3.50
N LYS A 6 9.42 -20.73 4.69
CA LYS A 6 8.55 -21.19 5.77
C LYS A 6 7.68 -20.06 6.33
N ILE A 7 8.27 -18.87 6.52
CA ILE A 7 7.56 -17.66 6.95
C ILE A 7 6.52 -17.23 5.90
N GLY A 8 6.88 -17.20 4.62
CA GLY A 8 5.95 -16.87 3.53
C GLY A 8 4.76 -17.81 3.45
N ARG A 9 5.00 -19.12 3.58
CA ARG A 9 3.94 -20.14 3.59
C ARG A 9 3.01 -19.99 4.80
N GLN A 10 3.57 -19.66 5.97
CA GLN A 10 2.80 -19.43 7.20
C GLN A 10 1.90 -18.20 7.10
N ILE A 11 2.40 -17.09 6.53
CA ILE A 11 1.61 -15.88 6.28
C ILE A 11 0.45 -16.17 5.33
N CYS A 12 0.73 -16.87 4.23
CA CYS A 12 -0.27 -17.22 3.22
C CYS A 12 -1.38 -18.13 3.79
N GLN A 13 -1.04 -19.03 4.71
CA GLN A 13 -2.00 -19.90 5.40
C GLN A 13 -2.82 -19.17 6.48
N GLN A 14 -2.22 -18.24 7.22
CA GLN A 14 -2.92 -17.56 8.32
C GLN A 14 -3.85 -16.44 7.86
N ARG A 15 -3.54 -15.76 6.75
CA ARG A 15 -4.30 -14.61 6.25
C ARG A 15 -4.43 -14.64 4.71
N PRO A 16 -4.99 -15.70 4.11
CA PRO A 16 -5.05 -15.85 2.65
C PRO A 16 -5.82 -14.71 1.98
N VAL A 17 -6.91 -14.26 2.59
CA VAL A 17 -7.72 -13.14 2.07
C VAL A 17 -6.94 -11.83 2.06
N SER A 18 -6.15 -11.53 3.10
CA SER A 18 -5.36 -10.30 3.16
C SER A 18 -4.20 -10.32 2.16
N VAL A 19 -3.59 -11.48 1.95
CA VAL A 19 -2.55 -11.66 0.91
C VAL A 19 -3.18 -11.48 -0.47
N ALA A 20 -4.32 -12.11 -0.75
CA ALA A 20 -5.01 -11.95 -2.02
C ALA A 20 -5.40 -10.49 -2.29
N LEU A 21 -5.93 -9.79 -1.28
CA LEU A 21 -6.26 -8.36 -1.40
C LEU A 21 -5.03 -7.50 -1.65
N PHE A 22 -3.94 -7.72 -0.91
CA PHE A 22 -2.69 -6.98 -1.12
C PHE A 22 -2.14 -7.22 -2.54
N SER A 23 -2.08 -8.47 -2.98
CA SER A 23 -1.62 -8.81 -4.32
C SER A 23 -2.50 -8.19 -5.41
N LEU A 24 -3.82 -8.23 -5.23
CA LEU A 24 -4.76 -7.65 -6.18
C LEU A 24 -4.59 -6.13 -6.27
N LEU A 25 -4.47 -5.44 -5.14
CA LEU A 25 -4.20 -3.99 -5.10
C LEU A 25 -2.85 -3.64 -5.72
N ALA A 26 -1.78 -4.38 -5.39
CA ALA A 26 -0.46 -4.14 -5.96
C ALA A 26 -0.43 -4.34 -7.48
N LEU A 27 -1.07 -5.41 -7.97
CA LEU A 27 -1.17 -5.70 -9.39
C LEU A 27 -2.03 -4.68 -10.13
N SER A 28 -3.20 -4.29 -9.58
CA SER A 28 -4.07 -3.30 -10.21
C SER A 28 -3.37 -1.94 -10.32
N THR A 29 -2.61 -1.55 -9.30
CA THR A 29 -1.82 -0.30 -9.29
C THR A 29 -0.75 -0.32 -10.37
N SER A 30 0.05 -1.39 -10.39
CA SER A 30 1.15 -1.54 -11.35
C SER A 30 0.63 -1.57 -12.78
N LEU A 31 -0.51 -2.25 -12.99
CA LEU A 31 -1.17 -2.31 -14.29
C LEU A 31 -1.71 -0.94 -14.71
N ALA A 32 -2.34 -0.17 -13.81
CA ALA A 32 -2.80 1.17 -14.10
C ALA A 32 -1.65 2.14 -14.44
N SER A 33 -0.53 2.04 -13.71
CA SER A 33 0.71 2.77 -13.98
C SER A 33 1.22 2.45 -15.40
N TRP A 34 1.31 1.15 -15.72
CA TRP A 34 1.80 0.68 -17.01
C TRP A 34 0.87 1.01 -18.19
N LEU A 35 -0.45 0.91 -18.03
CA LEU A 35 -1.43 1.24 -19.07
C LEU A 35 -1.34 2.71 -19.49
N LYS A 36 -1.21 3.64 -18.53
CA LYS A 36 -0.97 5.04 -18.88
C LYS A 36 0.40 5.24 -19.52
N SER A 37 1.45 4.61 -18.98
CA SER A 37 2.82 4.79 -19.49
C SER A 37 3.01 4.23 -20.91
N SER A 38 2.23 3.21 -21.28
CA SER A 38 2.19 2.64 -22.63
C SER A 38 1.21 3.34 -23.58
N GLY A 39 0.35 4.23 -23.06
CA GLY A 39 -0.72 4.88 -23.81
C GLY A 39 -1.86 3.93 -24.21
N PHE A 40 -1.84 2.66 -23.79
CA PHE A 40 -2.85 1.68 -24.15
C PHE A 40 -4.05 1.76 -23.21
N HIS A 41 -5.24 2.07 -23.74
CA HIS A 41 -6.49 2.13 -22.96
C HIS A 41 -6.40 3.06 -21.73
N ALA A 42 -5.56 4.10 -21.80
CA ALA A 42 -5.35 5.03 -20.70
C ALA A 42 -6.62 5.80 -20.31
N ASP A 43 -7.58 5.95 -21.22
CA ASP A 43 -8.88 6.60 -20.99
C ASP A 43 -9.65 6.00 -19.81
N TYR A 44 -9.61 4.68 -19.63
CA TYR A 44 -10.27 4.02 -18.50
C TYR A 44 -9.61 4.39 -17.17
N VAL A 45 -8.29 4.54 -17.17
CA VAL A 45 -7.53 4.92 -15.97
C VAL A 45 -7.80 6.38 -15.62
N TYR A 46 -7.84 7.27 -16.63
CA TYR A 46 -8.19 8.68 -16.43
C TYR A 46 -9.63 8.88 -15.94
N GLN A 47 -10.59 8.08 -16.42
CA GLN A 47 -11.96 8.11 -15.90
C GLN A 47 -12.05 7.66 -14.45
N LEU A 48 -11.29 6.63 -14.07
CA LEU A 48 -11.21 6.18 -12.67
C LEU A 48 -10.64 7.29 -11.78
N GLU A 49 -9.61 7.98 -12.23
CA GLU A 49 -9.03 9.12 -11.51
C GLU A 49 -10.02 10.25 -11.33
N ALA A 50 -10.73 10.63 -12.40
CA ALA A 50 -11.76 11.64 -12.32
C ALA A 50 -12.86 11.26 -11.31
N ALA A 51 -13.25 9.99 -11.27
CA ALA A 51 -14.23 9.49 -10.30
C ALA A 51 -13.73 9.52 -8.85
N VAL A 52 -12.42 9.34 -8.64
CA VAL A 52 -11.78 9.36 -7.31
C VAL A 52 -11.47 10.80 -6.84
N GLY A 53 -11.52 11.77 -7.74
CA GLY A 53 -11.26 13.19 -7.47
C GLY A 53 -9.89 13.68 -7.93
N GLY A 54 -9.21 12.91 -8.78
CA GLY A 54 -7.92 13.26 -9.41
C GLY A 54 -6.82 12.25 -9.13
N ASP A 55 -5.72 12.39 -9.87
CA ASP A 55 -4.53 11.53 -9.82
C ASP A 55 -3.91 11.51 -8.41
N THR A 56 -3.76 12.69 -7.80
CA THR A 56 -3.22 12.87 -6.44
C THR A 56 -4.04 12.16 -5.37
N HIS A 57 -5.37 12.25 -5.46
CA HIS A 57 -6.26 11.56 -4.51
C HIS A 57 -6.19 10.05 -4.69
N LEU A 58 -6.10 9.57 -5.94
CA LEU A 58 -5.92 8.15 -6.23
C LEU A 58 -4.60 7.63 -5.66
N HIS A 59 -3.49 8.32 -5.88
CA HIS A 59 -2.18 7.97 -5.31
C HIS A 59 -2.20 7.89 -3.78
N GLY A 60 -2.84 8.85 -3.10
CA GLY A 60 -2.95 8.84 -1.65
C GLY A 60 -3.83 7.71 -1.09
N LEU A 61 -5.00 7.48 -1.69
CA LEU A 61 -5.91 6.40 -1.29
C LEU A 61 -5.29 5.02 -1.53
N LEU A 62 -4.61 4.87 -2.66
CA LEU A 62 -3.99 3.62 -3.04
C LEU A 62 -2.81 3.29 -2.12
N ALA A 63 -1.96 4.27 -1.82
CA ALA A 63 -0.89 4.12 -0.83
C ALA A 63 -1.45 3.76 0.57
N LEU A 64 -2.57 4.37 0.96
CA LEU A 64 -3.26 4.06 2.22
C LEU A 64 -3.75 2.61 2.26
N PHE A 65 -4.51 2.17 1.25
CA PHE A 65 -5.06 0.81 1.21
C PHE A 65 -3.96 -0.25 1.09
N LEU A 66 -2.95 0.00 0.27
CA LEU A 66 -1.82 -0.90 0.10
C LEU A 66 -1.03 -1.08 1.40
N THR A 67 -0.79 0.02 2.14
CA THR A 67 -0.13 -0.01 3.44
C THR A 67 -0.95 -0.77 4.49
N LEU A 68 -2.26 -0.54 4.55
CA LEU A 68 -3.16 -1.25 5.47
C LEU A 68 -3.23 -2.75 5.15
N ALA A 69 -3.31 -3.12 3.87
CA ALA A 69 -3.34 -4.50 3.41
C ALA A 69 -2.02 -5.21 3.76
N LEU A 70 -0.88 -4.57 3.47
CA LEU A 70 0.44 -5.12 3.78
C LEU A 70 0.65 -5.27 5.29
N TYR A 71 0.20 -4.29 6.08
CA TYR A 71 0.25 -4.41 7.54
C TYR A 71 -0.58 -5.59 8.03
N ARG A 72 -1.79 -5.80 7.48
CA ARG A 72 -2.64 -6.95 7.83
C ARG A 72 -1.97 -8.29 7.52
N VAL A 73 -1.24 -8.35 6.42
CA VAL A 73 -0.43 -9.52 6.02
C VAL A 73 0.71 -9.74 7.02
N LEU A 74 1.50 -8.70 7.31
CA LEU A 74 2.68 -8.80 8.18
C LEU A 74 2.34 -8.96 9.67
N SER A 75 1.19 -8.46 10.12
CA SER A 75 0.70 -8.65 11.48
C SER A 75 0.45 -10.13 11.84
N ALA A 76 0.41 -11.04 10.86
CA ALA A 76 0.38 -12.48 11.10
C ALA A 76 1.69 -13.00 11.71
N THR A 77 2.82 -12.37 11.39
CA THR A 77 4.16 -12.79 11.81
C THR A 77 4.62 -12.10 13.08
N SER A 78 4.38 -10.79 13.21
CA SER A 78 4.79 -10.02 14.39
C SER A 78 3.92 -8.79 14.59
N ARG A 79 3.65 -8.46 15.86
CA ARG A 79 2.82 -7.31 16.27
C ARG A 79 3.63 -6.11 16.76
N ASN A 80 4.93 -6.11 16.47
CA ASN A 80 5.86 -5.10 16.98
C ASN A 80 5.71 -3.76 16.22
N TYR A 81 5.90 -2.64 16.90
CA TYR A 81 5.89 -1.30 16.29
C TYR A 81 6.90 -1.18 15.13
N LYS A 82 8.02 -1.91 15.21
CA LYS A 82 9.02 -1.99 14.15
C LYS A 82 8.43 -2.46 12.82
N VAL A 83 7.43 -3.35 12.85
CA VAL A 83 6.75 -3.84 11.64
C VAL A 83 5.99 -2.71 10.96
N VAL A 84 5.36 -1.81 11.72
CA VAL A 84 4.64 -0.64 11.18
C VAL A 84 5.62 0.26 10.42
N LEU A 85 6.74 0.60 11.06
CA LEU A 85 7.76 1.47 10.46
C LEU A 85 8.36 0.86 9.20
N ILE A 86 8.74 -0.41 9.24
CA ILE A 86 9.32 -1.12 8.07
C ILE A 86 8.29 -1.20 6.94
N THR A 87 7.03 -1.50 7.26
CA THR A 87 5.95 -1.59 6.26
C THR A 87 5.71 -0.25 5.59
N GLY A 88 5.56 0.82 6.38
CA GLY A 88 5.36 2.15 5.86
C GLY A 88 6.55 2.63 5.01
N ALA A 89 7.77 2.41 5.48
CA ALA A 89 8.98 2.75 4.74
C ALA A 89 9.09 1.99 3.41
N LEU A 90 8.75 0.69 3.40
CA LEU A 90 8.75 -0.12 2.18
C LEU A 90 7.75 0.41 1.15
N VAL A 91 6.50 0.67 1.56
CA VAL A 91 5.47 1.19 0.65
C VAL A 91 5.83 2.57 0.15
N ALA A 92 6.29 3.47 1.03
CA ALA A 92 6.73 4.80 0.63
C ALA A 92 7.87 4.75 -0.38
N PHE A 93 8.84 3.85 -0.19
CA PHE A 93 9.94 3.64 -1.12
C PHE A 93 9.45 3.12 -2.48
N CYS A 94 8.50 2.18 -2.49
CA CYS A 94 7.88 1.72 -3.73
C CYS A 94 7.13 2.82 -4.47
N CYS A 95 6.34 3.65 -3.76
CA CYS A 95 5.64 4.80 -4.37
C CYS A 95 6.64 5.82 -4.95
N LEU A 96 7.77 6.04 -4.28
CA LEU A 96 8.82 6.93 -4.77
C LEU A 96 9.50 6.38 -6.03
N ILE A 97 9.71 5.06 -6.11
CA ILE A 97 10.22 4.42 -7.33
C ILE A 97 9.19 4.53 -8.45
N ASP A 98 7.93 4.20 -8.20
CA ASP A 98 6.87 4.24 -9.23
C ASP A 98 6.76 5.65 -9.82
N GLU A 99 6.67 6.68 -8.97
CA GLU A 99 6.63 8.08 -9.42
C GLU A 99 7.94 8.52 -10.09
N GLY A 100 9.09 8.08 -9.57
CA GLY A 100 10.39 8.34 -10.18
C GLY A 100 10.54 7.71 -11.57
N MET A 101 9.95 6.54 -11.80
CA MET A 101 9.92 5.89 -13.11
C MET A 101 9.06 6.66 -14.12
N GLN A 102 8.04 7.39 -13.66
CA GLN A 102 7.21 8.22 -14.53
C GLN A 102 8.01 9.38 -15.16
N ALA A 103 9.08 9.84 -14.53
CA ALA A 103 9.98 10.86 -15.09
C ALA A 103 10.65 10.41 -16.41
N PHE A 104 10.73 9.10 -16.66
CA PHE A 104 11.32 8.52 -17.87
C PHE A 104 10.27 8.14 -18.93
N SER A 105 8.97 8.35 -18.65
CA SER A 105 7.90 8.06 -19.61
C SER A 105 7.47 9.33 -20.35
N PRO A 106 7.41 9.31 -21.70
CA PRO A 106 7.05 10.49 -22.49
C PRO A 106 5.56 10.90 -22.34
N LEU A 107 4.73 10.02 -21.77
CA LEU A 107 3.29 10.21 -21.61
C LEU A 107 2.89 10.61 -20.19
N ARG A 108 3.83 10.66 -19.25
CA ARG A 108 3.58 10.98 -17.85
C ARG A 108 4.49 12.09 -17.36
N THR A 109 4.04 12.78 -16.31
CA THR A 109 4.77 13.86 -15.67
C THR A 109 5.07 13.50 -14.23
N PHE A 110 6.33 13.61 -13.85
CA PHE A 110 6.73 13.50 -12.45
C PHE A 110 6.05 14.58 -11.61
N SER A 111 5.43 14.17 -10.50
CA SER A 111 4.67 15.07 -9.64
C SER A 111 5.06 14.90 -8.16
N VAL A 112 5.58 15.97 -7.57
CA VAL A 112 5.89 16.01 -6.13
C VAL A 112 4.61 15.91 -5.28
N LEU A 113 3.49 16.41 -5.79
CA LEU A 113 2.20 16.33 -5.11
C LEU A 113 1.74 14.88 -4.94
N ASP A 114 1.99 14.04 -5.95
CA ASP A 114 1.58 12.64 -5.90
C ASP A 114 2.45 11.83 -4.94
N ILE A 115 3.75 12.16 -4.85
CA ILE A 115 4.64 11.63 -3.79
C ILE A 115 4.11 12.03 -2.41
N LEU A 116 3.79 13.31 -2.20
CA LEU A 116 3.28 13.80 -0.91
C LEU A 116 1.95 13.14 -0.54
N ALA A 117 1.05 12.94 -1.51
CA ALA A 117 -0.21 12.25 -1.30
C ALA A 117 0.01 10.78 -0.91
N SER A 118 0.92 10.07 -1.58
CA SER A 118 1.29 8.71 -1.18
C SER A 118 1.88 8.66 0.23
N LEU A 119 2.76 9.60 0.59
CA LEU A 119 3.33 9.69 1.95
C LEU A 119 2.26 9.98 3.02
N MET A 120 1.30 10.85 2.71
CA MET A 120 0.15 11.10 3.56
C MET A 120 -0.70 9.84 3.74
N GLY A 121 -0.96 9.10 2.67
CA GLY A 121 -1.67 7.82 2.71
C GLY A 121 -0.98 6.79 3.61
N VAL A 122 0.34 6.63 3.48
CA VAL A 122 1.17 5.76 4.33
C VAL A 122 1.12 6.19 5.80
N THR A 123 1.19 7.50 6.05
CA THR A 123 1.18 8.07 7.41
C THR A 123 -0.17 7.84 8.09
N ILE A 124 -1.27 8.10 7.38
CA ILE A 124 -2.63 7.86 7.88
C ILE A 124 -2.85 6.37 8.14
N ALA A 125 -2.42 5.48 7.24
CA ALA A 125 -2.49 4.03 7.44
C ALA A 125 -1.73 3.58 8.71
N SER A 126 -0.56 4.16 8.95
CA SER A 126 0.27 3.89 10.14
C SER A 126 -0.39 4.39 11.43
N LEU A 127 -1.02 5.57 11.39
CA LEU A 127 -1.80 6.13 12.50
C LEU A 127 -3.02 5.24 12.84
N ILE A 128 -3.83 4.91 11.83
CA ILE A 128 -5.00 4.02 11.97
C ILE A 128 -4.57 2.71 12.63
N ASN A 129 -3.46 2.15 12.17
CA ASN A 129 -2.99 0.90 12.71
C ASN A 129 -2.51 1.02 14.17
N THR A 130 -1.75 2.07 14.49
CA THR A 130 -1.28 2.31 15.87
C THR A 130 -2.46 2.49 16.82
N LEU A 131 -3.48 3.24 16.41
CA LEU A 131 -4.72 3.42 17.17
C LEU A 131 -5.46 2.08 17.37
N LEU A 132 -5.63 1.28 16.32
CA LEU A 132 -6.24 -0.05 16.40
C LEU A 132 -5.49 -1.00 17.33
N ALA A 133 -4.15 -0.96 17.31
CA ALA A 133 -3.32 -1.73 18.22
C ALA A 133 -3.53 -1.29 19.67
N GLY A 134 -3.54 0.02 19.94
CA GLY A 134 -3.78 0.57 21.27
C GLY A 134 -5.18 0.25 21.81
N LEU A 135 -6.22 0.36 20.98
CA LEU A 135 -7.59 0.01 21.37
C LEU A 135 -7.73 -1.48 21.74
N ARG A 136 -7.04 -2.37 21.01
CA ARG A 136 -7.05 -3.81 21.32
C ARG A 136 -6.34 -4.13 22.64
N GLN A 137 -5.22 -3.46 22.92
CA GLN A 137 -4.52 -3.64 24.20
C GLN A 137 -5.37 -3.18 25.39
N ARG A 138 -6.07 -2.05 25.26
CA ARG A 138 -7.02 -1.58 26.30
C ARG A 138 -8.15 -2.58 26.53
N LYS A 139 -8.71 -3.15 25.47
CA LYS A 139 -9.77 -4.15 25.58
C LYS A 139 -9.30 -5.41 26.32
N GLN A 140 -8.08 -5.88 26.07
CA GLN A 140 -7.52 -7.05 26.75
C GLN A 140 -7.35 -6.83 28.25
N ARG A 141 -6.80 -5.68 28.66
CA ARG A 141 -6.64 -5.33 30.09
C ARG A 141 -7.95 -5.14 30.86
N SER A 142 -9.06 -4.85 30.16
CA SER A 142 -10.37 -4.69 30.79
C SER A 142 -11.12 -6.02 30.94
N SER A 143 -10.60 -7.11 30.38
CA SER A 143 -11.18 -8.46 30.45
C SER A 143 -10.38 -9.41 31.36
N GLU A 144 -9.28 -8.93 31.92
CA GLU A 144 -8.51 -9.55 33.01
C GLU A 144 -8.92 -8.93 34.34
#